data_AF-A0A968UP22-F1
#
_entry.id   AF-A0A968UP22-F1
#
_cell.length_a   1.000
_cell.length_b   1.000
_cell.length_c   1.000
_cell.angle_alpha   90.00
_cell.angle_beta   90.00
_cell.angle_gamma   90.00
#
_symmetry.space_group_name_H-M   'P 1'
#
loop_
_entity.id
_entity.type
_entity.pdbx_description
1 polymer ?
#
loop_
_entity_poly.entity_id
_entity_poly.type
_entity_poly.pdbx_seq_one_letter_code
_entity_poly.pdbx_strand_id
1 'polypeptide(L)'
;MKKESSSQKPERKKSSLIIYVVISLIAIVIGVAAYWWFIARLEIELIRVPGGEYTMGCISGDTECEDNEKPPHKVSVKSFLLGKYEVTQGQWKSIMGDNPSSAKRGYNYPVENVSWGEIQEFIRKLNEKQEKISSADRSRVGICLPKCRKK
;
A
#
# COMPACT_ATOMS: atom_id res chain seq x y z
N MET A 1 -29.31 -74.49 -5.17
CA MET A 1 -30.17 -73.30 -4.94
C MET A 1 -29.62 -72.49 -3.78
N LYS A 2 -29.04 -71.31 -4.05
CA LYS A 2 -28.93 -70.22 -3.08
C LYS A 2 -28.87 -68.91 -3.89
N LYS A 3 -30.02 -68.25 -3.99
CA LYS A 3 -30.14 -66.86 -4.44
C LYS A 3 -29.82 -65.93 -3.26
N GLU A 4 -29.62 -64.66 -3.61
CA GLU A 4 -29.56 -63.45 -2.75
C GLU A 4 -28.17 -63.06 -2.22
N SER A 5 -27.76 -61.78 -2.27
CA SER A 5 -28.35 -60.60 -2.88
C SER A 5 -27.24 -59.61 -3.23
N SER A 6 -27.36 -58.99 -4.40
CA SER A 6 -26.56 -57.83 -4.80
C SER A 6 -27.08 -56.62 -4.03
N SER A 7 -26.45 -56.31 -2.89
CA SER A 7 -26.69 -55.08 -2.15
C SER A 7 -25.97 -53.92 -2.84
N GLN A 8 -26.66 -53.29 -3.78
CA GLN A 8 -26.18 -52.11 -4.47
C GLN A 8 -26.50 -50.87 -3.62
N LYS A 9 -25.53 -50.40 -2.81
CA LYS A 9 -25.66 -49.22 -1.94
C LYS A 9 -25.47 -47.91 -2.74
N PRO A 10 -26.49 -47.06 -2.93
CA PRO A 10 -26.39 -45.88 -3.78
C PRO A 10 -26.22 -44.58 -2.95
N GLU A 11 -25.06 -44.32 -2.35
CA GLU A 11 -24.86 -43.12 -1.49
C GLU A 11 -23.42 -42.52 -1.50
N ARG A 12 -22.61 -42.72 -2.56
CA ARG A 12 -21.24 -42.15 -2.63
C ARG A 12 -21.06 -40.90 -3.51
N LYS A 13 -22.03 -40.55 -4.37
CA LYS A 13 -21.84 -39.46 -5.35
C LYS A 13 -22.10 -38.06 -4.79
N LYS A 14 -22.98 -37.91 -3.79
CA LYS A 14 -23.36 -36.59 -3.24
C LYS A 14 -22.29 -35.98 -2.32
N SER A 15 -21.56 -36.82 -1.57
CA SER A 15 -20.45 -36.38 -0.69
C SER A 15 -19.26 -35.82 -1.48
N SER A 16 -19.01 -36.34 -2.68
CA SER A 16 -17.95 -35.83 -3.57
C SER A 16 -18.24 -34.40 -4.06
N LEU A 17 -19.50 -34.06 -4.37
CA LEU A 17 -19.87 -32.73 -4.85
C LEU A 17 -19.74 -31.67 -3.75
N ILE A 18 -20.12 -32.01 -2.51
CA ILE A 18 -19.98 -31.11 -1.35
C ILE A 18 -18.51 -30.78 -1.10
N ILE A 19 -17.60 -31.76 -1.21
CA ILE A 19 -16.17 -31.54 -1.05
C ILE A 19 -15.61 -30.57 -2.11
N TYR A 20 -15.99 -30.71 -3.38
CA TYR A 20 -15.55 -29.77 -4.42
C TYR A 20 -16.11 -28.36 -4.22
N VAL A 21 -17.36 -28.23 -3.76
CA VAL A 21 -17.94 -26.93 -3.42
C VAL A 21 -17.17 -26.30 -2.26
N VAL A 22 -16.89 -27.04 -1.18
CA VAL A 22 -16.12 -26.53 -0.03
C VAL A 22 -14.68 -26.15 -0.42
N ILE A 23 -13.99 -27.00 -1.19
CA ILE A 23 -12.62 -26.69 -1.68
C ILE A 23 -12.64 -25.46 -2.58
N SER A 24 -13.63 -25.34 -3.47
CA SER A 24 -13.76 -24.16 -4.33
C SER A 24 -14.01 -22.88 -3.53
N LEU A 25 -14.85 -22.95 -2.50
CA LEU A 25 -15.12 -21.82 -1.60
C LEU A 25 -13.88 -21.45 -0.79
N ILE A 26 -13.13 -22.42 -0.29
CA ILE A 26 -11.87 -22.18 0.41
C ILE A 26 -10.84 -21.54 -0.54
N ALA A 27 -10.71 -22.03 -1.77
CA ALA A 27 -9.80 -21.44 -2.76
C ALA A 27 -10.21 -20.01 -3.13
N ILE A 28 -11.50 -19.72 -3.25
CA ILE A 28 -12.02 -18.37 -3.48
C ILE A 28 -11.70 -17.48 -2.28
N VAL A 29 -11.94 -17.94 -1.04
CA VAL A 29 -11.64 -17.18 0.18
C VAL A 29 -10.14 -16.88 0.30
N ILE A 30 -9.28 -17.87 0.02
CA ILE A 30 -7.82 -17.68 0.00
C ILE A 30 -7.41 -16.70 -1.09
N GLY A 31 -7.95 -16.83 -2.31
CA GLY A 31 -7.67 -15.92 -3.42
C GLY A 31 -8.08 -14.48 -3.13
N VAL A 32 -9.26 -14.30 -2.55
CA VAL A 32 -9.77 -12.99 -2.10
C VAL A 32 -8.87 -12.43 -1.00
N ALA A 33 -8.50 -13.23 0.01
CA ALA A 33 -7.62 -12.79 1.10
C ALA A 33 -6.22 -12.42 0.59
N ALA A 34 -5.63 -13.21 -0.31
CA ALA A 34 -4.34 -12.94 -0.92
C ALA A 34 -4.37 -11.68 -1.79
N TYR A 35 -5.47 -11.48 -2.52
CA TYR A 35 -5.69 -10.27 -3.30
C TYR A 35 -5.80 -9.03 -2.42
N TRP A 36 -6.58 -9.07 -1.35
CA TRP A 36 -6.66 -7.98 -0.37
C TRP A 36 -5.31 -7.68 0.27
N TRP A 37 -4.55 -8.71 0.64
CA TRP A 37 -3.20 -8.55 1.18
C TRP A 37 -2.24 -7.89 0.18
N PHE A 38 -2.32 -8.27 -1.09
CA PHE A 38 -1.54 -7.64 -2.15
C PHE A 38 -1.90 -6.16 -2.35
N ILE A 39 -3.20 -5.81 -2.31
CA ILE A 39 -3.65 -4.42 -2.44
C ILE A 39 -3.21 -3.57 -1.24
N ALA A 40 -3.35 -4.08 -0.01
CA ALA A 40 -2.90 -3.38 1.20
C ALA A 40 -1.39 -3.07 1.16
N ARG A 41 -0.59 -3.96 0.56
CA ARG A 41 0.87 -3.80 0.43
C ARG A 41 1.29 -2.68 -0.54
N LEU A 42 0.37 -2.17 -1.36
CA LEU A 42 0.64 -1.09 -2.31
C LEU A 42 0.27 0.30 -1.77
N GLU A 43 -0.29 0.37 -0.55
CA GLU A 43 -0.59 1.63 0.13
C GLU A 43 0.66 2.18 0.83
N ILE A 44 0.77 3.51 0.92
CA ILE A 44 1.88 4.19 1.60
C ILE A 44 1.44 4.51 3.03
N GLU A 45 2.10 3.89 4.01
CA GLU A 45 1.87 4.16 5.43
C GLU A 45 2.45 5.53 5.79
N LEU A 46 1.58 6.46 6.21
CA LEU A 46 1.95 7.79 6.65
C LEU A 46 1.84 7.89 8.18
N ILE A 47 2.88 8.39 8.82
CA ILE A 47 2.92 8.69 10.26
C ILE A 47 2.79 10.19 10.49
N ARG A 48 2.10 10.57 11.57
CA ARG A 48 1.98 11.98 11.98
C ARG A 48 3.21 12.39 12.78
N VAL A 49 3.96 13.33 12.24
CA VAL A 49 5.06 13.98 12.93
C VAL A 49 4.51 15.25 13.59
N PRO A 50 4.62 15.40 14.93
CA PRO A 50 4.20 16.62 15.59
C PRO A 50 5.06 17.80 15.13
N GLY A 51 4.44 18.97 15.05
CA GLY A 51 5.18 20.21 14.77
C GLY A 51 6.01 20.62 15.99
N GLY A 52 7.05 21.41 15.74
CA GLY A 52 7.98 21.84 16.77
C GLY A 52 9.12 22.69 16.20
N GLU A 53 10.06 23.01 17.07
CA GLU A 53 11.32 23.67 16.70
C GLU A 53 12.48 22.69 16.95
N TYR A 54 13.41 22.65 16.01
CA TYR A 54 14.65 21.88 16.14
C TYR A 54 15.81 22.63 15.48
N THR A 55 17.04 22.25 15.84
CA THR A 55 18.25 22.78 15.21
C THR A 55 18.62 21.89 14.02
N MET A 56 18.68 22.48 12.82
CA MET A 56 19.09 21.80 11.58
C MET A 56 20.53 22.19 11.24
N GLY A 57 21.30 21.22 10.74
CA GLY A 57 22.72 21.37 10.40
C GLY A 57 23.64 20.70 11.41
N CYS A 58 24.95 20.81 11.19
CA CYS A 58 25.98 20.18 12.00
C CYS A 58 26.11 20.85 13.39
N ILE A 59 25.94 20.08 14.47
CA ILE A 59 26.02 20.55 15.85
C ILE A 59 27.34 20.16 16.53
N SER A 60 27.59 20.74 17.71
CA SER A 60 28.77 20.45 18.52
C SER A 60 28.78 19.00 18.99
N GLY A 61 29.53 18.14 18.30
CA GLY A 61 29.60 16.70 18.56
C GLY A 61 29.64 15.85 17.28
N ASP A 62 29.19 16.43 16.16
CA ASP A 62 29.24 15.75 14.86
C ASP A 62 30.66 15.80 14.28
N THR A 63 31.13 14.66 13.78
CA THR A 63 32.51 14.50 13.26
C THR A 63 32.59 14.52 11.73
N GLU A 64 31.47 14.30 11.05
CA GLU A 64 31.37 14.22 9.59
C GLU A 64 30.43 15.32 9.09
N CYS A 65 30.97 16.52 8.88
CA CYS A 65 30.18 17.67 8.44
C CYS A 65 30.83 18.40 7.27
N GLU A 66 30.06 18.59 6.20
CA GLU A 66 30.44 19.45 5.09
C GLU A 66 30.19 20.95 5.39
N ASP A 67 30.81 21.84 4.61
CA ASP A 67 30.69 23.29 4.81
C ASP A 67 29.27 23.82 4.54
N ASN A 68 28.51 23.15 3.67
CA ASN A 68 27.12 23.47 3.35
C ASN A 68 26.12 23.05 4.45
N GLU A 69 26.57 22.30 5.47
CA GLU A 69 25.76 21.89 6.62
C GLU A 69 25.87 22.87 7.80
N LYS A 70 26.69 23.93 7.66
CA LYS A 70 26.97 24.93 8.69
C LYS A 70 26.51 26.33 8.24
N PRO A 71 26.17 27.22 9.19
CA PRO A 71 26.04 26.97 10.61
C PRO A 71 24.70 26.28 10.95
N PRO A 72 24.63 25.60 12.10
CA PRO A 72 23.36 25.09 12.61
C PRO A 72 22.39 26.25 12.85
N HIS A 73 21.12 26.06 12.48
CA HIS A 73 20.09 27.09 12.61
C HIS A 73 18.75 26.49 13.08
N LYS A 74 17.94 27.31 13.74
CA LYS A 74 16.63 26.89 14.25
C LYS A 74 15.60 26.85 13.12
N VAL A 75 14.87 25.74 13.03
CA VAL A 75 13.79 25.52 12.07
C VAL A 75 12.52 25.19 12.84
N SER A 76 11.43 25.91 12.53
CA SER A 76 10.09 25.64 13.06
C SER A 76 9.20 25.07 11.97
N VAL A 77 8.62 23.90 12.23
CA VAL A 77 7.73 23.19 11.30
C VAL A 77 6.37 22.92 11.95
N LYS A 78 5.30 23.04 11.16
CA LYS A 78 3.95 22.60 11.56
C LYS A 78 3.89 21.08 11.59
N SER A 79 2.87 20.50 12.21
CA SER A 79 2.67 19.04 12.13
C SER A 79 2.38 18.61 10.70
N PHE A 80 2.98 17.51 10.26
CA PHE A 80 2.78 16.94 8.93
C PHE A 80 2.71 15.41 8.98
N LEU A 81 2.35 14.82 7.85
CA LEU A 81 2.39 13.37 7.62
C LEU A 81 3.65 13.03 6.84
N LEU A 82 4.37 11.99 7.26
CA LEU A 82 5.59 11.51 6.59
C LEU A 82 5.46 10.02 6.28
N GLY A 83 5.99 9.59 5.14
CA GLY A 83 6.13 8.17 4.84
C GLY A 83 6.95 7.50 5.91
N LYS A 84 6.41 6.45 6.54
CA LYS A 84 7.15 5.67 7.55
C LYS A 84 8.38 4.99 6.96
N TYR A 85 8.29 4.65 5.68
CA TYR A 85 9.33 4.02 4.89
C TYR A 85 9.52 4.78 3.58
N GLU A 86 10.66 4.56 2.94
CA GLU A 86 10.90 4.99 1.57
C GLU A 86 9.89 4.35 0.61
N VAL A 87 9.62 5.03 -0.50
CA VAL A 87 8.72 4.52 -1.53
C VAL A 87 9.33 3.26 -2.13
N THR A 88 8.58 2.16 -2.06
CA THR A 88 9.05 0.87 -2.56
C THR A 88 8.87 0.72 -4.07
N GLN A 89 9.65 -0.17 -4.69
CA GLN A 89 9.55 -0.51 -6.11
C GLN A 89 8.13 -0.97 -6.50
N GLY A 90 7.41 -1.67 -5.60
CA GLY A 90 6.03 -2.07 -5.84
C GLY A 90 5.05 -0.92 -5.80
N GLN A 91 5.16 -0.04 -4.80
CA GLN A 91 4.35 1.18 -4.73
C GLN A 91 4.58 2.06 -5.96
N TRP A 92 5.84 2.31 -6.33
CA TRP A 92 6.20 3.06 -7.53
C TRP A 92 5.55 2.48 -8.78
N LYS A 93 5.78 1.19 -9.05
CA LYS A 93 5.23 0.49 -10.22
C LYS A 93 3.70 0.52 -10.26
N SER A 94 3.03 0.49 -9.11
CA SER A 94 1.56 0.56 -9.04
C SER A 94 0.97 1.91 -9.47
N ILE A 95 1.78 2.97 -9.48
CA ILE A 95 1.39 4.34 -9.85
C ILE A 95 1.95 4.71 -11.22
N MET A 96 3.23 4.42 -11.46
CA MET A 96 3.93 4.83 -12.68
C MET A 96 3.85 3.79 -13.80
N GLY A 97 3.67 2.50 -13.46
CA GLY A 97 3.57 1.38 -14.40
C GLY A 97 4.91 0.70 -14.71
N ASP A 98 6.03 1.36 -14.42
CA ASP A 98 7.39 0.89 -14.67
C ASP A 98 8.21 0.78 -13.38
N ASN A 99 9.50 0.42 -13.51
CA ASN A 99 10.43 0.36 -12.38
C ASN A 99 11.85 0.77 -12.85
N PRO A 100 12.32 1.98 -12.47
CA PRO A 100 13.62 2.50 -12.88
C PRO A 100 14.80 1.93 -12.08
N SER A 101 14.55 1.22 -10.97
CA SER A 101 15.60 0.66 -10.12
C SER A 101 16.53 -0.27 -10.91
N SER A 102 17.84 -0.05 -10.78
CA SER A 102 18.85 -0.94 -11.35
C SER A 102 18.84 -2.28 -10.64
N ALA A 103 18.73 -2.27 -9.30
CA ALA A 103 18.62 -3.48 -8.51
C ALA A 103 17.14 -3.90 -8.33
N LYS A 104 16.66 -4.79 -9.21
CA LYS A 104 15.31 -5.39 -9.14
C LYS A 104 15.21 -6.47 -8.05
N ARG A 105 15.50 -6.06 -6.80
CA ARG A 105 15.58 -6.95 -5.62
C ARG A 105 14.22 -7.39 -5.10
N GLY A 106 13.14 -6.73 -5.51
CA GLY A 106 11.76 -7.13 -5.22
C GLY A 106 10.86 -5.96 -4.83
N TYR A 107 9.56 -6.24 -4.67
CA TYR A 107 8.53 -5.22 -4.47
C TYR A 107 8.68 -4.36 -3.20
N ASN A 108 9.40 -4.84 -2.19
CA ASN A 108 9.57 -4.14 -0.89
C ASN A 108 10.86 -3.34 -0.77
N TYR A 109 11.72 -3.36 -1.79
CA TYR A 109 12.93 -2.57 -1.77
C TYR A 109 12.62 -1.12 -2.16
N PRO A 110 13.39 -0.14 -1.68
CA PRO A 110 13.22 1.24 -2.11
C PRO A 110 13.44 1.35 -3.61
N VAL A 111 12.66 2.26 -4.22
CA VAL A 111 12.90 2.67 -5.60
C VAL A 111 14.15 3.55 -5.64
N GLU A 112 14.94 3.40 -6.70
CA GLU A 112 16.21 4.11 -6.91
C GLU A 112 16.31 4.53 -8.38
N ASN A 113 17.31 5.36 -8.72
CA ASN A 113 17.51 5.94 -10.05
C ASN A 113 16.30 6.73 -10.58
N VAL A 114 15.59 7.39 -9.67
CA VAL A 114 14.48 8.29 -10.01
C VAL A 114 14.98 9.73 -10.09
N SER A 115 14.62 10.42 -11.17
CA SER A 115 14.88 11.85 -11.32
C SER A 115 13.86 12.69 -10.54
N TRP A 116 14.22 13.94 -10.24
CA TRP A 116 13.30 14.88 -9.59
C TRP A 116 11.99 15.08 -10.38
N GLY A 117 12.07 15.12 -11.72
CA GLY A 117 10.90 15.25 -12.59
C GLY A 117 9.95 14.05 -12.49
N GLU A 118 10.49 12.83 -12.42
CA GLU A 118 9.69 11.61 -12.23
C GLU A 118 9.04 11.56 -10.85
N ILE A 119 9.71 12.09 -9.82
CA ILE A 119 9.14 12.20 -8.46
C ILE A 119 7.92 13.14 -8.47
N GLN A 120 7.99 14.29 -9.15
CA GLN A 120 6.85 15.21 -9.25
C GLN A 120 5.67 14.54 -9.96
N GLU A 121 5.93 13.80 -11.04
CA GLU A 121 4.90 13.07 -11.79
C GLU A 121 4.28 11.95 -10.95
N PHE A 122 5.10 11.21 -10.17
CA PHE A 122 4.64 10.21 -9.22
C PHE A 122 3.68 10.82 -8.19
N ILE A 123 4.05 11.95 -7.57
CA ILE A 123 3.22 12.64 -6.58
C ILE A 123 1.89 13.10 -7.20
N ARG A 124 1.93 13.65 -8.43
CA ARG A 124 0.72 14.06 -9.16
C ARG A 124 -0.25 12.89 -9.35
N LYS A 125 0.24 11.78 -9.91
CA LYS A 125 -0.59 10.58 -10.13
C LYS A 125 -1.09 9.96 -8.83
N LEU A 126 -0.27 9.97 -7.77
CA LEU A 126 -0.65 9.47 -6.46
C LEU A 126 -1.84 10.26 -5.88
N ASN A 127 -1.76 11.58 -5.91
CA ASN A 127 -2.83 12.46 -5.42
C ASN A 127 -4.12 12.28 -6.22
N GLU A 128 -4.03 12.20 -7.55
CA GLU A 128 -5.20 11.93 -8.42
C GLU A 128 -5.88 10.59 -8.10
N LYS A 129 -5.10 9.56 -7.77
CA LYS A 129 -5.63 8.24 -7.40
C LYS A 129 -6.35 8.31 -6.05
N GLN A 130 -5.81 9.03 -5.07
CA GLN A 130 -6.45 9.22 -3.76
C GLN A 130 -7.74 10.05 -3.84
N GLU A 131 -7.78 11.09 -4.67
CA GLU A 131 -9.01 11.88 -4.90
C GLU A 131 -10.14 11.03 -5.51
N LYS A 132 -9.82 10.14 -6.44
CA LYS A 132 -10.79 9.20 -7.03
C LYS A 132 -11.32 8.20 -6.00
N ILE A 133 -10.46 7.72 -5.10
CA ILE A 133 -10.86 6.82 -4.01
C ILE A 133 -11.78 7.56 -3.02
N SER A 134 -11.41 8.76 -2.59
CA SER A 134 -12.21 9.55 -1.64
C SER A 134 -13.54 10.08 -2.21
N SER A 135 -13.59 10.38 -3.51
CA SER A 135 -14.84 10.77 -4.19
C SER A 135 -15.77 9.58 -4.43
N ALA A 136 -15.23 8.39 -4.72
CA ALA A 136 -15.99 7.15 -4.78
C ALA A 136 -16.55 6.74 -3.41
N ASP A 137 -15.78 6.94 -2.33
CA ASP A 137 -16.24 6.71 -0.96
C ASP A 137 -17.32 7.73 -0.52
N ARG A 138 -17.17 9.01 -0.91
CA ARG A 138 -18.17 10.06 -0.68
C ARG A 138 -19.50 9.84 -1.43
N SER A 139 -19.53 9.00 -2.47
CA SER A 139 -20.76 8.63 -3.16
C SER A 139 -21.54 7.48 -2.48
N ARG A 140 -20.88 6.73 -1.58
CA ARG A 140 -21.51 5.65 -0.79
C ARG A 140 -21.93 6.08 0.61
N VAL A 141 -21.31 7.12 1.15
CA VAL A 141 -21.76 7.74 2.40
C VAL A 141 -22.36 9.09 2.06
N GLY A 142 -23.69 9.20 2.11
CA GLY A 142 -24.46 10.43 1.88
C GLY A 142 -24.22 11.51 2.94
N ILE A 143 -22.95 11.88 3.16
CA ILE A 143 -22.54 12.96 4.05
C ILE A 143 -22.18 14.13 3.14
N CYS A 144 -23.10 15.09 3.07
CA CYS A 144 -22.79 16.42 2.58
C CYS A 144 -21.70 17.02 3.50
N LEU A 145 -20.45 17.04 3.06
CA LEU A 145 -19.43 17.87 3.69
C LEU A 145 -19.54 19.31 3.14
N PRO A 146 -19.56 20.32 4.01
CA PRO A 146 -19.64 21.71 3.59
C PRO A 146 -18.37 22.06 2.80
N LYS A 147 -18.54 22.58 1.59
CA LYS A 147 -17.43 23.22 0.86
C LYS A 147 -16.90 24.35 1.73
N CYS A 148 -15.76 24.15 2.37
CA CYS A 148 -15.04 25.22 3.03
C CYS A 148 -14.45 26.12 1.93
N ARG A 149 -15.16 27.22 1.65
CA ARG A 149 -14.75 28.29 0.74
C ARG A 149 -13.50 28.94 1.33
N LYS A 150 -12.39 28.88 0.59
CA LYS A 150 -11.19 29.69 0.86
C LYS A 150 -11.62 31.16 0.94
N LYS A 151 -11.27 31.83 2.04
CA LYS A 151 -11.17 33.28 2.12
C LYS A 151 -9.72 33.66 1.91
#